data_AF-A0A4R3MTR9-F1
#
_entry.id   AF-A0A4R3MTR9-F1
#
_cell.length_a   1.000
_cell.length_b   1.000
_cell.length_c   1.000
_cell.angle_alpha   90.00
_cell.angle_beta   90.00
_cell.angle_gamma   90.00
#
_symmetry.space_group_name_H-M   'P 1'
#
loop_
_entity.id
_entity.type
_entity.pdbx_description
1 polymer ?
#
loop_
_entity_poly.entity_id
_entity_poly.type
_entity_poly.pdbx_seq_one_letter_code
_entity_poly.pdbx_strand_id
1 'polypeptide(L)'
;MALPLLAVFAAGSAPATPPLDETTRQLLVEAVEAAAAVDFYHARCRGDQSGRRMENLNKLLVSKLRITVLSVQDDLFPERSYRRTQQRLEDDFVALLLNAGGCASAKDSDLPDSLRDRYDARIEAIHALP
;
A
#
# COMPACT_ATOMS: atom_id res chain seq x y z
N MET A 1 12.57 -61.82 -4.77
CA MET A 1 13.43 -60.83 -4.11
C MET A 1 13.10 -59.47 -4.70
N ALA A 2 12.41 -58.60 -3.96
CA ALA A 2 12.03 -57.26 -4.39
C ALA A 2 12.53 -56.27 -3.32
N LEU A 3 13.46 -55.39 -3.69
CA LEU A 3 13.94 -54.29 -2.85
C LEU A 3 13.00 -53.09 -2.99
N PRO A 4 12.53 -52.45 -1.90
CA PRO A 4 11.87 -51.17 -2.00
C PRO A 4 12.92 -50.04 -1.99
N LEU A 5 12.89 -49.19 -3.01
CA LEU A 5 13.57 -47.90 -3.00
C LEU A 5 12.83 -46.97 -2.02
N LEU A 6 13.45 -46.68 -0.89
CA LEU A 6 13.03 -45.61 0.02
C LEU A 6 13.57 -44.28 -0.50
N ALA A 7 12.72 -43.49 -1.15
CA ALA A 7 13.00 -42.10 -1.47
C ALA A 7 12.89 -41.25 -0.19
N VAL A 8 14.04 -40.84 0.35
CA VAL A 8 14.11 -39.87 1.45
C VAL A 8 13.83 -38.48 0.86
N PHE A 9 12.64 -37.94 1.13
CA PHE A 9 12.35 -36.53 0.91
C PHE A 9 13.07 -35.70 1.99
N ALA A 10 14.17 -35.04 1.60
CA ALA A 10 14.79 -34.01 2.41
C ALA A 10 13.84 -32.80 2.47
N ALA A 11 13.13 -32.63 3.58
CA ALA A 11 12.37 -31.42 3.88
C ALA A 11 13.37 -30.29 4.15
N GLY A 12 13.66 -29.48 3.12
CA GLY A 12 14.41 -28.24 3.28
C GLY A 12 13.58 -27.26 4.11
N SER A 13 14.00 -26.98 5.33
CA SER A 13 13.45 -25.89 6.14
C SER A 13 13.82 -24.56 5.46
N ALA A 14 12.86 -23.92 4.79
CA ALA A 14 13.05 -22.56 4.29
C ALA A 14 13.27 -21.63 5.51
N PRO A 15 14.27 -20.73 5.47
CA PRO A 15 14.41 -19.73 6.52
C PRO A 15 13.15 -18.87 6.55
N ALA A 16 12.54 -18.74 7.74
CA ALA A 16 11.44 -17.82 7.94
C ALA A 16 11.95 -16.39 7.72
N THR A 17 11.30 -15.65 6.82
CA THR A 17 11.55 -14.21 6.67
C THR A 17 11.34 -13.55 8.03
N PRO A 18 12.29 -12.75 8.54
CA PRO A 18 12.12 -12.07 9.81
C PRO A 18 10.85 -11.21 9.76
N PRO A 19 10.05 -11.16 10.84
CA PRO A 19 8.87 -10.32 10.88
C PRO A 19 9.27 -8.86 10.67
N LEU A 20 8.44 -8.11 9.93
CA LEU A 20 8.64 -6.68 9.74
C LEU A 20 8.68 -5.96 11.08
N ASP A 21 9.70 -5.13 11.29
CA ASP A 21 9.78 -4.24 12.44
C ASP A 21 8.68 -3.17 12.39
N GLU A 22 8.44 -2.50 13.52
CA GLU A 22 7.36 -1.53 13.66
C GLU A 22 7.54 -0.29 12.77
N THR A 23 8.78 0.13 12.53
CA THR A 23 9.05 1.29 11.65
C THR A 23 8.67 0.95 10.21
N THR A 24 9.03 -0.25 9.76
CA THR A 24 8.66 -0.75 8.44
C THR A 24 7.14 -0.93 8.33
N ARG A 25 6.47 -1.48 9.35
CA ARG A 25 5.01 -1.61 9.37
C ARG A 25 4.31 -0.27 9.21
N GLN A 26 4.74 0.73 9.98
CA GLN A 26 4.18 2.08 9.91
C GLN A 26 4.42 2.72 8.53
N LEU A 27 5.62 2.57 7.96
CA LEU A 27 5.93 3.04 6.62
C LEU A 27 4.98 2.45 5.56
N LEU A 28 4.65 1.16 5.66
CA LEU A 28 3.73 0.51 4.74
C LEU A 28 2.30 1.02 4.85
N VAL A 29 1.81 1.25 6.08
CA VAL A 29 0.51 1.89 6.32
C VAL A 29 0.49 3.26 5.64
N GLU A 30 1.48 4.10 5.93
CA GLU A 30 1.55 5.46 5.38
C GLU A 30 1.68 5.48 3.84
N ALA A 31 2.37 4.50 3.26
CA ALA A 31 2.47 4.37 1.81
C ALA A 31 1.12 4.05 1.16
N VAL A 32 0.32 3.16 1.79
CA VAL A 32 -1.04 2.86 1.33
C VAL A 32 -1.94 4.09 1.43
N GLU A 33 -1.87 4.84 2.54
CA GLU A 33 -2.65 6.07 2.73
C GLU A 33 -2.27 7.13 1.68
N ALA A 34 -0.98 7.33 1.42
CA ALA A 34 -0.51 8.29 0.43
C ALA A 34 -0.91 7.89 -1.01
N ALA A 35 -0.79 6.60 -1.36
CA ALA A 35 -1.22 6.09 -2.66
C ALA A 35 -2.72 6.27 -2.88
N ALA A 36 -3.53 5.92 -1.86
CA ALA A 36 -4.98 6.08 -1.91
C ALA A 36 -5.38 7.54 -2.11
N ALA A 37 -4.77 8.47 -1.37
CA ALA A 37 -5.11 9.88 -1.46
C ALA A 37 -4.87 10.47 -2.87
N VAL A 38 -3.76 10.13 -3.52
CA VAL A 38 -3.48 10.56 -4.90
C VAL A 38 -4.49 9.95 -5.88
N ASP A 39 -4.77 8.65 -5.76
CA ASP A 39 -5.71 7.98 -6.66
C ASP A 39 -7.15 8.48 -6.47
N PHE A 40 -7.60 8.75 -5.23
CA PHE A 40 -8.90 9.36 -4.98
C PHE A 40 -9.01 10.78 -5.52
N TYR A 41 -7.95 11.59 -5.39
CA TYR A 41 -7.92 12.91 -6.02
C TYR A 41 -8.08 12.84 -7.53
N HIS A 42 -7.33 11.95 -8.18
CA HIS A 42 -7.43 11.75 -9.63
C HIS A 42 -8.80 11.23 -10.05
N ALA A 43 -9.35 10.23 -9.35
CA ALA A 43 -10.67 9.70 -9.65
C ALA A 43 -11.75 10.78 -9.51
N ARG A 44 -11.74 11.53 -8.41
CA ARG A 44 -12.80 12.48 -8.08
C ARG A 44 -12.70 13.81 -8.81
N CYS A 45 -11.48 14.36 -8.94
CA CYS A 45 -11.28 15.69 -9.49
C CYS A 45 -10.79 15.71 -10.95
N ARG A 46 -10.28 14.58 -11.46
CA ARG A 46 -9.79 14.45 -12.85
C ARG A 46 -10.51 13.36 -13.66
N GLY A 47 -11.37 12.56 -13.03
CA GLY A 47 -12.08 11.47 -13.70
C GLY A 47 -11.20 10.25 -14.05
N ASP A 48 -9.98 10.19 -13.51
CA ASP A 48 -9.02 9.10 -13.77
C ASP A 48 -9.17 8.01 -12.69
N GLN A 49 -9.82 6.90 -13.06
CA GLN A 49 -10.07 5.75 -12.18
C GLN A 49 -9.01 4.65 -12.31
N SER A 50 -7.84 4.94 -12.87
CA SER A 50 -6.83 3.92 -13.14
C SER A 50 -6.18 3.31 -11.89
N GLY A 51 -6.23 3.97 -10.73
CA GLY A 51 -5.67 3.43 -9.47
C GLY A 51 -4.15 3.16 -9.53
N ARG A 52 -3.43 3.91 -10.39
CA ARG A 52 -2.03 3.62 -10.74
C ARG A 52 -1.10 3.67 -9.54
N ARG A 53 -1.37 4.50 -8.53
CA ARG A 53 -0.44 4.70 -7.40
C ARG A 53 -0.52 3.51 -6.47
N MET A 54 -1.74 3.02 -6.22
CA MET A 54 -1.97 1.79 -5.47
C MET A 54 -1.42 0.56 -6.23
N GLU A 55 -1.61 0.49 -7.55
CA GLU A 55 -1.06 -0.60 -8.37
C GLU A 55 0.47 -0.64 -8.34
N ASN A 56 1.11 0.53 -8.52
CA ASN A 56 2.57 0.65 -8.48
C ASN A 56 3.12 0.29 -7.09
N LEU A 57 2.47 0.76 -6.02
CA LEU A 57 2.84 0.37 -4.66
C LEU A 57 2.75 -1.15 -4.49
N ASN A 58 1.66 -1.77 -4.93
CA ASN A 58 1.51 -3.22 -4.82
C ASN A 58 2.61 -3.98 -5.57
N LYS A 59 2.99 -3.54 -6.78
CA LYS A 59 4.12 -4.12 -7.52
C LYS A 59 5.42 -4.01 -6.74
N LEU A 60 5.70 -2.84 -6.15
CA LEU A 60 6.87 -2.61 -5.33
C LEU A 60 6.89 -3.55 -4.11
N LEU A 61 5.81 -3.61 -3.35
CA LEU A 61 5.71 -4.47 -2.16
C LEU A 61 5.87 -5.95 -2.48
N VAL A 62 5.26 -6.41 -3.57
CA VAL A 62 5.38 -7.81 -4.03
C VAL A 62 6.82 -8.12 -4.42
N SER A 63 7.49 -7.20 -5.13
CA SER A 63 8.86 -7.41 -5.57
C SER A 63 9.87 -7.40 -4.42
N LYS A 64 9.70 -6.47 -3.47
CA LYS A 64 10.70 -6.17 -2.44
C LYS A 64 10.48 -6.94 -1.14
N LEU A 65 9.25 -6.98 -0.66
CA LEU A 65 8.91 -7.54 0.66
C LEU A 65 8.12 -8.84 0.57
N ARG A 66 7.74 -9.27 -0.64
CA ARG A 66 6.92 -10.47 -0.89
C ARG A 66 5.55 -10.42 -0.18
N ILE A 67 5.01 -9.22 -0.01
CA ILE A 67 3.67 -8.96 0.54
C ILE A 67 2.85 -8.13 -0.47
N THR A 68 1.55 -8.01 -0.24
CA THR A 68 0.65 -7.21 -1.07
C THR A 68 0.12 -6.01 -0.31
N VAL A 69 -0.42 -5.02 -1.03
CA VAL A 69 -1.23 -3.96 -0.40
C VAL A 69 -2.40 -4.55 0.36
N LEU A 70 -3.04 -5.60 -0.18
CA LEU A 70 -4.16 -6.27 0.48
C LEU A 70 -3.77 -6.79 1.87
N SER A 71 -2.65 -7.50 1.98
CA SER A 71 -2.14 -7.98 3.28
C SER A 71 -1.77 -6.82 4.22
N VAL A 72 -1.24 -5.70 3.70
CA VAL A 72 -1.00 -4.52 4.54
C VAL A 72 -2.32 -4.01 5.13
N GLN A 73 -3.38 -3.91 4.32
CA GLN A 73 -4.69 -3.42 4.76
C GLN A 73 -5.43 -4.41 5.68
N ASP A 74 -5.23 -5.71 5.52
CA ASP A 74 -5.83 -6.72 6.39
C ASP A 74 -5.05 -6.92 7.70
N ASP A 75 -3.72 -6.76 7.69
CA ASP A 75 -2.88 -7.14 8.83
C ASP A 75 -2.35 -5.96 9.66
N LEU A 76 -2.10 -4.81 9.01
CA LEU A 76 -1.42 -3.67 9.65
C LEU A 76 -2.36 -2.50 9.97
N PHE A 77 -3.47 -2.37 9.26
CA PHE A 77 -4.47 -1.35 9.56
C PHE A 77 -5.37 -1.77 10.74
N PRO A 78 -5.86 -0.79 11.53
CA PRO A 78 -6.67 -1.08 12.71
C PRO A 78 -8.01 -1.76 12.38
N GLU A 79 -8.56 -1.53 11.17
CA GLU A 79 -9.82 -2.16 10.75
C GLU A 79 -9.67 -3.65 10.47
N ARG A 80 -8.44 -4.14 10.26
CA ARG A 80 -8.13 -5.53 9.87
C ARG A 80 -9.05 -6.08 8.76
N SER A 81 -9.34 -5.21 7.80
CA SER A 81 -10.28 -5.50 6.74
C SER A 81 -10.09 -4.49 5.63
N TYR A 82 -9.53 -4.95 4.51
CA TYR A 82 -9.38 -4.22 3.27
C TYR A 82 -10.59 -3.34 2.94
N ARG A 83 -11.80 -3.92 2.99
CA ARG A 83 -13.03 -3.19 2.64
C ARG A 83 -13.28 -2.01 3.57
N ARG A 84 -13.11 -2.21 4.88
CA ARG A 84 -13.32 -1.16 5.89
C ARG A 84 -12.22 -0.10 5.82
N THR A 85 -10.97 -0.53 5.60
CA THR A 85 -9.85 0.38 5.40
C THR A 85 -10.07 1.25 4.16
N GLN A 86 -10.45 0.68 3.01
CA GLN A 86 -10.74 1.47 1.80
C GLN A 86 -11.87 2.49 2.04
N GLN A 87 -12.95 2.09 2.72
CA GLN A 87 -14.02 3.01 3.08
C GLN A 87 -13.51 4.17 3.95
N ARG A 88 -12.73 3.87 5.01
CA ARG A 88 -12.16 4.92 5.86
C ARG A 88 -11.27 5.87 5.06
N LEU A 89 -10.39 5.34 4.20
CA LEU A 89 -9.48 6.17 3.41
C LEU A 89 -10.24 7.09 2.44
N GLU A 90 -11.33 6.60 1.85
CA GLU A 90 -12.20 7.43 1.02
C GLU A 90 -12.88 8.53 1.86
N ASP A 91 -13.44 8.19 3.02
CA ASP A 91 -14.09 9.14 3.92
C ASP A 91 -13.12 10.24 4.39
N ASP A 92 -11.90 9.85 4.79
CA ASP A 92 -10.81 10.77 5.18
C ASP A 92 -10.41 11.69 4.02
N PHE A 93 -10.30 11.15 2.81
CA PHE A 93 -10.00 11.95 1.62
C PHE A 93 -11.14 12.92 1.28
N VAL A 94 -12.40 12.51 1.41
CA VAL A 94 -13.54 13.40 1.20
C VAL A 94 -13.53 14.54 2.22
N ALA A 95 -13.24 14.26 3.49
CA ALA A 95 -13.11 15.29 4.51
C ALA A 95 -11.97 16.28 4.19
N LEU A 96 -10.80 15.77 3.80
CA LEU A 96 -9.67 16.58 3.32
C LEU A 96 -10.08 17.50 2.15
N LEU A 97 -10.77 16.94 1.15
CA LEU A 97 -11.20 17.67 -0.04
C LEU A 97 -12.24 18.75 0.29
N LEU A 98 -13.17 18.47 1.20
CA LEU A 98 -14.15 19.45 1.67
C LEU A 98 -13.46 20.61 2.39
N ASN A 99 -12.48 20.32 3.26
CA ASN A 99 -11.69 21.34 3.94
C ASN A 99 -10.86 22.19 2.97
N ALA A 100 -10.45 21.62 1.83
CA ALA A 100 -9.77 22.33 0.76
C ALA A 100 -10.72 23.15 -0.13
N GLY A 101 -12.04 23.16 0.12
CA GLY A 101 -13.03 23.88 -0.69
C GLY A 101 -13.49 23.15 -1.95
N GLY A 102 -13.36 21.82 -1.98
CA GLY A 102 -13.78 20.96 -3.09
C GLY A 102 -12.78 20.90 -4.24
N CYS A 103 -13.15 20.17 -5.31
CA CYS A 103 -12.25 19.93 -6.44
C CYS A 103 -11.82 21.19 -7.21
N ALA A 104 -12.65 22.23 -7.25
CA ALA A 104 -12.28 23.49 -7.91
C ALA A 104 -11.13 24.16 -7.15
N SER A 105 -11.35 24.46 -5.88
CA SER A 105 -10.35 25.06 -4.99
C SER A 105 -9.10 24.20 -4.84
N ALA A 106 -9.24 22.87 -4.75
CA ALA A 106 -8.10 21.95 -4.65
C ALA A 106 -7.17 22.03 -5.87
N LYS A 107 -7.71 22.21 -7.09
CA LYS A 107 -6.90 22.30 -8.32
C LYS A 107 -6.03 23.56 -8.37
N ASP A 108 -6.47 24.62 -7.72
CA ASP A 108 -5.80 25.92 -7.69
C ASP A 108 -4.96 26.10 -6.41
N SER A 109 -4.81 25.04 -5.61
CA SER A 109 -4.05 24.99 -4.36
C SER A 109 -2.84 24.06 -4.48
N ASP A 110 -1.99 24.04 -3.46
CA ASP A 110 -0.85 23.12 -3.36
C ASP A 110 -1.26 21.68 -3.00
N LEU A 111 -2.55 21.40 -2.80
CA LEU A 111 -3.02 20.07 -2.40
C LEU A 111 -2.56 18.95 -3.35
N PRO A 112 -2.71 19.06 -4.68
CA PRO A 112 -2.34 17.97 -5.60
C PRO A 112 -0.84 17.65 -5.52
N ASP A 113 0.00 18.68 -5.44
CA ASP A 113 1.44 18.53 -5.33
C ASP A 113 1.81 17.94 -3.97
N SER A 114 1.20 18.40 -2.87
CA SER A 114 1.45 17.83 -1.54
C SER A 114 1.06 16.35 -1.43
N LEU A 115 -0.02 15.92 -2.07
CA LEU A 115 -0.43 14.51 -2.12
C LEU A 115 0.61 13.68 -2.89
N ARG A 116 1.08 14.21 -4.01
CA ARG A 116 2.11 13.58 -4.83
C ARG A 116 3.44 13.47 -4.08
N ASP A 117 3.91 14.56 -3.46
CA ASP A 117 5.17 14.59 -2.73
C ASP A 117 5.17 13.59 -1.57
N ARG A 118 4.04 13.49 -0.85
CA ARG A 118 3.86 12.47 0.19
C ARG A 118 3.95 11.05 -0.36
N TYR A 119 3.32 10.78 -1.50
CA TYR A 119 3.40 9.46 -2.14
C TYR A 119 4.84 9.14 -2.58
N ASP A 120 5.47 10.06 -3.31
CA ASP A 120 6.83 9.87 -3.83
C ASP A 120 7.82 9.66 -2.68
N ALA A 121 7.72 10.42 -1.59
CA ALA A 121 8.56 10.24 -0.39
C ALA A 121 8.39 8.86 0.27
N ARG A 122 7.19 8.28 0.29
CA ARG A 122 6.94 6.95 0.87
C ARG A 122 7.42 5.84 -0.05
N ILE A 123 7.31 6.02 -1.36
CA ILE A 123 7.88 5.09 -2.34
C ILE A 123 9.41 5.06 -2.23
N GLU A 124 10.06 6.21 -2.14
CA GLU A 124 11.52 6.30 -1.95
C GLU A 124 11.95 5.65 -0.62
N ALA A 125 11.22 5.89 0.47
CA ALA A 125 11.51 5.24 1.75
C ALA A 125 11.39 3.71 1.66
N ILE A 126 10.38 3.18 0.94
CA ILE A 126 10.28 1.73 0.70
C ILE A 126 11.44 1.24 -0.17
N HIS A 127 11.85 2.00 -1.19
CA HIS A 127 13.02 1.67 -2.01
C HIS A 127 14.33 1.64 -1.21
N ALA A 128 14.43 2.41 -0.12
CA ALA A 128 15.60 2.44 0.76
C ALA A 128 15.64 1.33 1.82
N LEU A 129 14.56 0.55 2.02
CA LEU A 129 14.57 -0.61 2.93
C LEU A 129 15.67 -1.63 2.55
N PRO A 130 16.26 -2.35 3.52
CA PRO A 130 17.28 -3.37 3.25
C PRO A 130 16.75 -4.58 2.48
#